data_AF-A0AAF0QCU6-F1
#
_entry.id   AF-A0AAF0QCU6-F1
#
_cell.length_a   1.000
_cell.length_b   1.000
_cell.length_c   1.000
_cell.angle_alpha   90.00
_cell.angle_beta   90.00
_cell.angle_gamma   90.00
#
_symmetry.space_group_name_H-M   'P 1'
#
loop_
_entity.id
_entity.type
_entity.pdbx_description
1 polymer ?
#
loop_
_entity_poly.entity_id
_entity_poly.type
_entity_poly.pdbx_seq_one_letter_code
_entity_poly.pdbx_strand_id
1 'polypeptide(L)'
;MFAQKHKNQQYVYRLYEGILDLKATDPKLKTRYSSCLENYNDGIDDLRGLPALLKSRDYSGLNIHASAALDDPSTCDDNFSDPPAEAPQLKVASEKVQGLIGGVNTYCSSTPPPSLFDASSFQV
;
A
#
# COMPACT_ATOMS: atom_id res chain seq x y z
N MET A 1 7.59 5.22 11.58
CA MET A 1 7.47 5.10 10.10
C MET A 1 6.24 4.30 9.61
N PHE A 2 5.96 3.09 10.13
CA PHE A 2 4.85 2.25 9.63
C PHE A 2 3.47 2.90 9.75
N ALA A 3 3.24 3.67 10.82
CA ALA A 3 2.00 4.42 11.03
C ALA A 3 1.69 5.39 9.88
N GLN A 4 2.71 6.02 9.29
CA GLN A 4 2.51 6.93 8.16
C GLN A 4 2.12 6.18 6.88
N LYS A 5 2.69 5.00 6.64
CA LYS A 5 2.35 4.15 5.47
C LYS A 5 0.90 3.68 5.57
N HIS A 6 0.53 3.12 6.72
CA HIS A 6 -0.82 2.69 7.03
C HIS A 6 -1.85 3.82 6.88
N LYS A 7 -1.56 5.02 7.42
CA LYS A 7 -2.44 6.20 7.26
C LYS A 7 -2.63 6.62 5.80
N ASN A 8 -1.59 6.52 4.96
CA ASN A 8 -1.71 6.88 3.55
C ASN A 8 -2.51 5.84 2.77
N GLN A 9 -2.31 4.54 3.01
CA GLN A 9 -3.17 3.50 2.43
C GLN A 9 -4.65 3.69 2.82
N GLN A 10 -4.95 3.95 4.10
CA GLN A 10 -6.30 4.30 4.56
C GLN A 10 -6.87 5.55 3.90
N TYR A 11 -6.02 6.54 3.61
CA TYR A 11 -6.45 7.74 2.91
C TYR A 11 -6.90 7.42 1.49
N VAL A 12 -6.14 6.60 0.75
CA VAL A 12 -6.52 6.21 -0.61
C VAL A 12 -7.78 5.35 -0.62
N TYR A 13 -7.90 4.38 0.29
CA TYR A 13 -9.13 3.60 0.47
C TYR A 13 -10.37 4.51 0.60
N ARG A 14 -10.32 5.52 1.49
CA ARG A 14 -11.44 6.45 1.69
C ARG A 14 -11.76 7.31 0.47
N LEU A 15 -10.76 7.61 -0.37
CA LEU A 15 -11.01 8.31 -1.64
C LEU A 15 -11.77 7.42 -2.62
N TYR A 16 -11.39 6.15 -2.74
CA TYR A 16 -12.09 5.18 -3.58
C TYR A 16 -13.54 4.98 -3.11
N GLU A 17 -13.74 4.82 -1.80
CA GLU A 17 -15.06 4.66 -1.17
C GLU A 17 -15.95 5.86 -1.49
N GLY A 18 -15.46 7.08 -1.24
CA GLY A 18 -16.23 8.29 -1.53
C GLY A 18 -16.54 8.50 -3.02
N ILE A 19 -15.66 8.08 -3.94
CA ILE A 19 -15.92 8.17 -5.39
C ILE A 19 -16.92 7.11 -5.85
N LEU A 20 -16.81 5.89 -5.32
CA LEU A 20 -17.73 4.79 -5.62
C LEU A 20 -19.16 5.15 -5.19
N ASP A 21 -19.31 5.72 -4.00
CA ASP A 21 -20.62 6.10 -3.44
C ASP A 21 -21.26 7.30 -4.15
N LEU A 22 -20.45 8.28 -4.59
CA LEU A 22 -20.98 9.58 -5.03
C LEU A 22 -20.95 9.80 -6.54
N LYS A 23 -20.08 9.12 -7.30
CA LYS A 23 -19.73 9.56 -8.67
C LYS A 23 -19.61 8.45 -9.70
N ALA A 24 -19.39 7.20 -9.30
CA ALA A 24 -19.27 6.11 -10.26
C ALA A 24 -20.66 5.75 -10.80
N THR A 25 -21.03 6.25 -11.98
CA THR A 25 -22.25 5.81 -12.69
C THR A 25 -21.96 4.72 -13.72
N ASP A 26 -20.73 4.67 -14.23
CA ASP A 26 -20.25 3.63 -15.15
C ASP A 26 -20.03 2.30 -14.41
N PRO A 27 -20.69 1.20 -14.81
CA PRO A 27 -20.53 -0.12 -14.19
C PRO A 27 -19.09 -0.65 -14.21
N LYS A 28 -18.32 -0.38 -15.27
CA LYS A 28 -16.92 -0.81 -15.39
C LYS A 28 -16.05 -0.05 -14.38
N LEU A 29 -16.29 1.25 -14.17
CA LEU A 29 -15.61 2.01 -13.12
C LEU A 29 -15.97 1.49 -11.72
N LYS A 30 -17.25 1.17 -11.46
CA LYS A 30 -17.68 0.61 -10.16
C LYS A 30 -16.92 -0.67 -9.81
N THR A 31 -16.83 -1.60 -10.76
CA THR A 31 -16.10 -2.86 -10.55
C THR A 31 -14.62 -2.61 -10.26
N ARG A 32 -13.97 -1.73 -11.03
CA ARG A 32 -12.55 -1.38 -10.83
C ARG A 32 -12.31 -0.71 -9.48
N TYR A 33 -13.17 0.23 -9.08
CA TYR A 33 -13.08 0.88 -7.77
C TYR A 33 -13.32 -0.10 -6.62
N SER A 34 -14.23 -1.06 -6.78
CA SER A 34 -14.46 -2.11 -5.76
C SER A 34 -13.23 -3.02 -5.63
N SER A 35 -12.64 -3.45 -6.74
CA SER A 35 -11.38 -4.22 -6.73
C SER A 35 -10.22 -3.43 -6.10
N CYS A 36 -10.13 -2.12 -6.37
CA CYS A 36 -9.16 -1.29 -5.68
C CYS A 36 -9.39 -1.20 -4.17
N LEU A 37 -10.65 -1.09 -3.71
CA LEU A 37 -10.95 -1.11 -2.28
C LEU A 37 -10.49 -2.41 -1.61
N GLU A 38 -10.66 -3.55 -2.28
CA GLU A 38 -10.16 -4.86 -1.81
C GLU A 38 -8.63 -4.83 -1.69
N ASN A 39 -7.92 -4.46 -2.76
CA ASN A 39 -6.44 -4.36 -2.73
C ASN A 39 -5.95 -3.41 -1.62
N TYR A 40 -6.54 -2.22 -1.47
CA TYR A 40 -6.14 -1.28 -0.42
C TYR A 40 -6.47 -1.81 0.98
N ASN A 41 -7.55 -2.59 1.14
CA ASN A 41 -7.85 -3.20 2.43
C ASN A 41 -6.82 -4.28 2.79
N ASP A 42 -6.42 -5.11 1.83
CA ASP A 42 -5.40 -6.14 2.01
C ASP A 42 -4.03 -5.50 2.36
N GLY A 43 -3.64 -4.45 1.64
CA GLY A 43 -2.39 -3.73 1.92
C GLY A 43 -2.40 -3.01 3.27
N ILE A 44 -3.54 -2.51 3.73
CA ILE A 44 -3.71 -1.97 5.09
C ILE A 44 -3.44 -3.08 6.12
N ASP A 45 -3.98 -4.28 5.89
CA ASP A 45 -3.85 -5.42 6.79
C ASP A 45 -2.42 -5.93 6.86
N ASP A 46 -1.70 -5.97 5.73
CA ASP A 46 -0.27 -6.28 5.67
C ASP A 46 0.58 -5.25 6.42
N LEU A 47 0.32 -3.96 6.19
CA LEU A 47 1.02 -2.88 6.89
C LEU A 47 0.80 -2.90 8.41
N ARG A 48 -0.39 -3.33 8.85
CA ARG A 48 -0.75 -3.47 10.26
C ARG A 48 0.07 -4.58 10.95
N GLY A 49 0.50 -5.61 10.23
CA GLY A 49 1.33 -6.70 10.75
C GLY A 49 2.82 -6.36 10.95
N LEU A 50 3.35 -5.41 10.16
CA LEU A 50 4.79 -5.12 10.13
C LEU A 50 5.45 -4.80 11.49
N PRO A 51 4.81 -4.06 12.42
CA PRO A 51 5.43 -3.77 13.72
C PRO A 51 5.71 -5.03 14.55
N ALA A 52 4.84 -6.05 14.47
CA ALA A 52 5.02 -7.30 15.21
C ALA A 52 6.18 -8.12 14.64
N LEU A 53 6.27 -8.20 13.30
CA LEU A 53 7.34 -8.89 12.57
C LEU A 53 8.70 -8.23 12.82
N LEU A 54 8.74 -6.89 12.84
CA LEU A 54 9.97 -6.18 13.20
C LEU A 54 10.40 -6.49 14.64
N LYS A 55 9.45 -6.50 15.59
CA LYS A 55 9.73 -6.78 17.01
C LYS A 55 10.25 -8.21 17.22
N SER A 56 9.72 -9.18 16.48
CA SER A 56 10.20 -10.58 16.52
C SER A 56 11.49 -10.79 15.71
N ARG A 57 12.00 -9.75 15.03
CA ARG A 57 13.14 -9.84 14.09
C ARG A 57 12.89 -10.82 12.94
N ASP A 58 11.62 -11.03 12.59
CA ASP A 58 11.24 -11.80 11.42
C ASP A 58 11.33 -10.92 10.17
N TYR A 59 12.56 -10.70 9.71
CA TYR A 59 12.82 -9.88 8.52
C TYR A 59 12.31 -10.51 7.23
N SER A 60 12.19 -11.85 7.19
CA SER A 60 11.61 -12.55 6.05
C SER A 60 10.12 -12.25 5.95
N GLY A 61 9.38 -12.40 7.05
CA GLY A 61 7.97 -12.02 7.12
C GLY A 61 7.78 -10.54 6.85
N LEU A 62 8.60 -9.66 7.45
CA LEU A 62 8.55 -8.23 7.21
C LEU A 62 8.68 -7.88 5.72
N ASN A 63 9.61 -8.51 4.99
CA ASN A 63 9.81 -8.29 3.57
C ASN A 63 8.63 -8.80 2.72
N ILE A 64 8.06 -9.96 3.06
CA ILE A 64 6.90 -10.54 2.37
C ILE A 64 5.69 -9.60 2.50
N HIS A 65 5.31 -9.22 3.71
CA HIS A 65 4.16 -8.36 3.94
C HIS A 65 4.38 -6.93 3.39
N ALA A 66 5.60 -6.40 3.46
CA ALA A 66 5.90 -5.09 2.87
C ALA A 66 5.83 -5.11 1.33
N SER A 67 6.21 -6.24 0.70
CA SER A 67 6.10 -6.41 -0.74
C SER A 67 4.65 -6.56 -1.17
N ALA A 68 3.86 -7.38 -0.47
CA ALA A 68 2.43 -7.53 -0.73
C ALA A 68 1.69 -6.19 -0.64
N ALA A 69 1.91 -5.42 0.43
CA ALA A 69 1.34 -4.08 0.57
C ALA A 69 1.77 -3.08 -0.52
N LEU A 70 2.90 -3.31 -1.20
CA LEU A 70 3.35 -2.51 -2.34
C LEU A 70 2.68 -2.94 -3.64
N ASP A 71 2.42 -4.24 -3.80
CA ASP A 71 1.80 -4.82 -4.98
C ASP A 71 0.32 -4.43 -5.09
N ASP A 72 -0.37 -4.23 -3.97
CA ASP A 72 -1.79 -3.82 -3.92
C ASP A 72 -2.12 -2.51 -4.68
N PRO A 73 -1.45 -1.37 -4.39
CA PRO A 73 -1.69 -0.14 -5.14
C PRO A 73 -1.25 -0.26 -6.61
N SER A 74 -0.21 -1.04 -6.92
CA SER A 74 0.19 -1.29 -8.32
C SER A 74 -0.88 -2.08 -9.08
N THR A 75 -1.42 -3.13 -8.46
CA THR A 75 -2.50 -3.96 -9.02
C THR A 75 -3.77 -3.14 -9.23
N CYS A 76 -4.07 -2.22 -8.31
CA CYS A 76 -5.18 -1.29 -8.51
C CYS A 76 -4.95 -0.36 -9.71
N ASP A 77 -3.76 0.19 -9.87
CA ASP A 77 -3.43 1.08 -11.01
C ASP A 77 -3.55 0.34 -12.36
N ASP A 78 -3.16 -0.94 -12.41
CA ASP A 78 -3.22 -1.77 -13.62
C ASP A 78 -4.66 -1.96 -14.15
N ASN A 79 -5.67 -1.89 -13.26
CA ASN A 79 -7.08 -1.94 -13.64
C ASN A 79 -7.49 -0.79 -14.58
N PHE A 80 -6.74 0.31 -14.61
CA PHE A 80 -7.06 1.52 -15.39
C PHE A 80 -6.18 1.73 -16.62
N SER A 81 -5.42 0.71 -17.04
CA SER A 81 -4.63 0.70 -18.28
C SER A 81 -5.49 0.98 -19.53
N ASP A 82 -6.74 0.51 -19.54
CA ASP A 82 -7.72 0.76 -20.59
C ASP A 82 -8.86 1.68 -20.12
N PRO A 83 -9.48 2.46 -21.03
CA PRO A 83 -10.67 3.25 -20.72
C PRO A 83 -11.81 2.42 -20.07
N PRO A 84 -12.62 3.02 -19.19
CA PRO A 84 -12.54 4.40 -18.70
C PRO A 84 -11.43 4.61 -17.66
N ALA A 85 -10.75 5.76 -17.75
CA ALA A 85 -9.70 6.12 -16.80
C ALA A 85 -10.26 6.41 -15.40
N GLU A 86 -9.45 6.18 -14.37
CA GLU A 86 -9.76 6.60 -13.00
C GLU A 86 -9.73 8.12 -12.83
N ALA A 87 -10.23 8.59 -11.69
CA ALA A 87 -10.11 9.99 -11.33
C ALA A 87 -8.63 10.34 -11.02
N PRO A 88 -8.06 11.41 -11.60
CA PRO A 88 -6.61 11.70 -11.49
C PRO A 88 -6.07 11.78 -10.05
N GLN A 89 -6.90 12.23 -9.10
CA GLN A 89 -6.52 12.31 -7.70
C GLN A 89 -6.28 10.93 -7.04
N LEU A 90 -6.90 9.88 -7.55
CA LEU A 90 -6.70 8.50 -7.08
C LEU A 90 -5.32 8.00 -7.51
N LYS A 91 -4.96 8.18 -8.79
CA LYS A 91 -3.64 7.84 -9.32
C LYS A 91 -2.51 8.51 -8.53
N VAL A 92 -2.60 9.82 -8.34
CA VAL A 92 -1.58 10.59 -7.58
C VAL A 92 -1.45 10.09 -6.15
N ALA A 93 -2.56 9.71 -5.52
CA ALA A 93 -2.54 9.19 -4.16
C ALA A 93 -1.96 7.75 -4.10
N SER A 94 -2.26 6.92 -5.09
CA SER A 94 -1.69 5.57 -5.27
C SER A 94 -0.16 5.62 -5.44
N GLU A 95 0.34 6.45 -6.35
CA GLU A 95 1.78 6.63 -6.60
C GLU A 95 2.53 7.09 -5.33
N LYS A 96 1.90 7.99 -4.55
CA LYS A 96 2.45 8.42 -3.27
C LYS A 96 2.55 7.28 -2.26
N VAL A 97 1.55 6.41 -2.19
CA VAL A 97 1.59 5.20 -1.35
C VAL A 97 2.73 4.28 -1.78
N GLN A 98 2.83 3.99 -3.08
CA GLN A 98 3.87 3.11 -3.62
C GLN A 98 5.29 3.62 -3.28
N GLY A 99 5.54 4.91 -3.50
CA GLY A 99 6.84 5.52 -3.15
C GLY A 99 7.16 5.44 -1.66
N LEU A 100 6.14 5.51 -0.79
CA LEU A 100 6.33 5.35 0.65
C LEU A 100 6.62 3.89 1.03
N ILE A 101 5.91 2.91 0.47
CA ILE A 101 6.10 1.50 0.83
C ILE A 101 7.44 0.97 0.32
N GLY A 102 7.85 1.36 -0.89
CA GLY A 102 9.11 0.90 -1.51
C GLY A 102 10.37 1.11 -0.64
N GLY A 103 10.37 2.09 0.26
CA GLY A 103 11.47 2.29 1.21
C GLY A 103 11.72 1.12 2.18
N VAL A 104 10.73 0.27 2.45
CA VAL A 104 10.88 -0.91 3.33
C VAL A 104 11.57 -2.07 2.61
N ASN A 105 11.23 -2.30 1.33
CA ASN A 105 11.86 -3.35 0.52
C ASN A 105 13.34 -3.07 0.28
N THR A 106 13.70 -1.80 0.02
CA THR A 106 15.10 -1.39 -0.11
C THR A 106 15.89 -1.65 1.19
N TYR A 107 15.26 -1.44 2.34
CA TYR A 107 15.89 -1.72 3.64
C TYR A 107 16.10 -3.22 3.86
N CYS A 108 15.09 -4.05 3.59
CA CYS A 108 15.17 -5.50 3.77
C CYS A 108 16.14 -6.18 2.78
N SER A 109 16.32 -5.60 1.59
CA SER A 109 17.19 -6.12 0.54
C SER A 109 18.65 -5.67 0.64
N SER A 110 18.98 -4.79 1.60
CA SER A 110 20.35 -4.31 1.79
C SER A 110 21.23 -5.38 2.44
N THR A 111 22.41 -5.62 1.85
CA THR A 111 23.42 -6.57 2.37
C THR A 111 24.59 -5.82 3.03
N PRO A 112 25.04 -6.22 4.25
CA PRO A 112 24.45 -7.26 5.09
C PRO A 112 23.09 -6.83 5.66
N PRO A 113 22.18 -7.77 5.95
CA PRO A 113 20.88 -7.45 6.51
C PRO A 113 21.04 -6.62 7.80
N PRO A 114 20.10 -5.72 8.11
CA PRO A 114 20.23 -4.71 9.16
C PRO A 114 20.36 -5.22 10.61
N SER A 115 20.69 -6.50 10.85
CA SER A 115 21.15 -6.96 12.17
C SER A 115 22.36 -6.18 12.72
N LEU A 116 22.98 -5.32 11.90
CA LEU A 116 24.07 -4.41 12.28
C LEU A 116 23.67 -2.91 12.32
N PHE A 117 22.49 -2.51 11.83
CA PHE A 117 22.04 -1.12 11.84
C PHE A 117 20.80 -0.96 12.71
N ASP A 118 21.00 -0.21 13.79
CA ASP A 118 20.06 0.11 14.87
C ASP A 118 18.59 0.24 14.42
N ALA A 119 17.75 -0.66 14.95
CA ALA A 119 16.29 -0.68 14.78
C ALA A 119 15.59 0.58 15.33
N SER A 120 16.32 1.48 16.00
CA SER A 120 15.83 2.80 16.42
C SER A 120 15.39 3.70 15.25
N SER A 121 15.90 3.47 14.04
CA SER A 121 15.47 4.23 12.83
C SER A 121 14.04 3.91 12.41
N PHE A 122 13.45 2.82 12.94
CA PHE A 122 12.11 2.35 12.62
C PHE A 122 11.07 2.63 13.71
N GLN A 123 11.47 3.29 14.80
CA GLN A 123 10.56 3.62 15.90
C GLN A 123 9.54 4.70 15.49
N VAL A 124 8.28 4.38 15.83
CA VAL A 124 7.03 5.18 15.88
C VAL A 124 6.76 6.10 14.68
#